data_AF-A0A916QPR9-F1
#
_entry.id   AF-A0A916QPR9-F1
#
_cell.length_a   1.000
_cell.length_b   1.000
_cell.length_c   1.000
_cell.angle_alpha   90.00
_cell.angle_beta   90.00
_cell.angle_gamma   90.00
#
_symmetry.space_group_name_H-M   'P 1'
#
loop_
_entity.id
_entity.type
_entity.pdbx_description
1 polymer ?
#
loop_
_entity_poly.entity_id
_entity_poly.type
_entity_poly.pdbx_seq_one_letter_code
_entity_poly.pdbx_strand_id
1 'polypeptide(L)'
;MITEQDPTKLMKQQVGKAAADRVKSGMIVGLGTGSTAAYMIQFLGERLQSGQLKDIKGIPTSFQSNVLAKQHGVPLTTLDEVDHMDIAIDGADEVDPQKNLIKGGGAAHTREVRLVGH
;
A
#
# COMPACT_ATOMS: atom_id res chain seq x y z
N MET A 1 -35.11 5.19 -4.87
CA MET A 1 -33.98 4.38 -4.34
C MET A 1 -32.70 5.07 -4.79
N ILE A 2 -32.16 5.93 -3.94
CA ILE A 2 -30.93 6.67 -4.24
C ILE A 2 -29.93 6.13 -3.22
N THR A 3 -28.96 5.34 -3.66
CA THR A 3 -27.86 4.94 -2.78
C THR A 3 -26.99 6.17 -2.60
N GLU A 4 -27.18 6.87 -1.48
CA GLU A 4 -26.27 7.92 -1.01
C GLU A 4 -24.86 7.30 -0.95
N GLN A 5 -24.05 7.64 -1.95
CA GLN A 5 -22.63 7.33 -1.93
C GLN A 5 -22.04 8.15 -0.78
N ASP A 6 -21.72 7.48 0.34
CA ASP A 6 -21.04 8.11 1.48
C ASP A 6 -19.84 8.92 0.97
N PRO A 7 -19.81 10.25 1.15
CA PRO A 7 -18.74 11.10 0.63
C PRO A 7 -17.36 10.65 1.12
N THR A 8 -17.29 10.06 2.31
CA THR A 8 -16.07 9.47 2.87
C THR A 8 -15.57 8.31 2.02
N LYS A 9 -16.47 7.47 1.51
CA LYS A 9 -16.12 6.34 0.65
C LYS A 9 -15.55 6.81 -0.67
N LEU A 10 -16.17 7.83 -1.29
CA LEU A 10 -15.67 8.40 -2.55
C LEU A 10 -14.29 9.02 -2.37
N MET A 11 -14.07 9.75 -1.28
CA MET A 11 -12.75 10.31 -0.94
C MET A 11 -11.71 9.19 -0.78
N LYS A 12 -12.02 8.13 -0.03
CA LYS A 12 -11.12 6.98 0.16
C LYS A 12 -10.79 6.28 -1.16
N GLN A 13 -11.76 6.16 -2.07
CA GLN A 13 -11.53 5.62 -3.42
C GLN A 13 -10.62 6.51 -4.25
N GLN A 14 -10.86 7.82 -4.25
CA GLN A 14 -10.04 8.79 -4.99
C GLN A 14 -8.60 8.82 -4.46
N VAL A 15 -8.42 8.80 -3.13
CA VAL A 15 -7.10 8.72 -2.51
C VAL A 15 -6.41 7.41 -2.88
N GLY A 16 -7.10 6.27 -2.78
CA GLY A 16 -6.56 4.96 -3.16
C GLY A 16 -6.16 4.90 -4.64
N LYS A 17 -6.93 5.51 -5.53
CA LYS A 17 -6.62 5.61 -6.96
C LYS A 17 -5.41 6.51 -7.21
N ALA A 18 -5.39 7.72 -6.66
CA ALA A 18 -4.28 8.67 -6.84
C ALA A 18 -2.96 8.10 -6.29
N ALA A 19 -3.05 7.36 -5.19
CA ALA A 19 -1.97 6.56 -4.65
C ALA A 19 -1.46 5.50 -5.62
N ALA A 20 -2.37 4.67 -6.16
CA ALA A 20 -2.02 3.67 -7.16
C ALA A 20 -1.39 4.31 -8.39
N ASP A 21 -1.87 5.47 -8.85
CA ASP A 21 -1.34 6.20 -10.02
C ASP A 21 0.12 6.66 -9.84
N ARG A 22 0.57 6.90 -8.60
CA ARG A 22 1.96 7.24 -8.29
C ARG A 22 2.91 6.04 -8.40
N VAL A 23 2.40 4.82 -8.35
CA VAL A 23 3.20 3.60 -8.51
C VAL A 23 3.66 3.48 -9.96
N LYS A 24 4.95 3.17 -10.13
CA LYS A 24 5.62 2.92 -11.40
C LYS A 24 6.21 1.51 -11.41
N SER A 25 6.38 0.94 -12.60
CA SER A 25 6.98 -0.40 -12.76
C SER A 25 8.33 -0.52 -12.06
N GLY A 26 8.60 -1.69 -11.49
CA GLY A 26 9.82 -1.97 -10.72
C GLY A 26 9.78 -1.53 -9.25
N MET A 27 8.74 -0.83 -8.81
CA MET A 27 8.66 -0.34 -7.43
C MET A 27 8.28 -1.42 -6.41
N ILE A 28 8.79 -1.24 -5.20
CA ILE A 28 8.42 -1.98 -4.00
C ILE A 28 7.45 -1.12 -3.17
N VAL A 29 6.24 -1.62 -2.99
CA VAL A 29 5.09 -0.88 -2.47
C VAL A 29 4.63 -1.49 -1.14
N GLY A 30 4.66 -0.70 -0.07
CA GLY A 30 4.04 -1.05 1.20
C GLY A 30 2.51 -1.01 1.11
N LEU A 31 1.87 -2.15 1.39
CA LEU A 31 0.42 -2.30 1.37
C LEU A 31 -0.12 -2.19 2.80
N GLY A 32 -0.61 -1.00 3.15
CA GLY A 32 -1.16 -0.72 4.46
C GLY A 32 -2.49 -1.39 4.77
N THR A 33 -3.10 -0.98 5.88
CA THR A 33 -4.39 -1.52 6.35
C THR A 33 -5.50 -0.49 6.25
N GLY A 34 -6.74 -0.96 6.08
CA GLY A 34 -7.94 -0.11 6.05
C GLY A 34 -8.54 0.10 4.67
N SER A 35 -9.67 0.81 4.62
CA SER A 35 -10.50 0.94 3.42
C SER A 35 -9.81 1.69 2.26
N THR A 36 -8.93 2.65 2.57
CA THR A 36 -8.19 3.42 1.54
C THR A 36 -7.11 2.56 0.90
N ALA A 37 -6.32 1.84 1.71
CA ALA A 37 -5.33 0.89 1.24
C ALA A 37 -5.98 -0.24 0.42
N ALA A 38 -7.17 -0.67 0.82
CA ALA A 38 -7.93 -1.67 0.06
C ALA A 38 -8.24 -1.21 -1.38
N TYR A 39 -8.70 0.03 -1.55
CA TYR A 39 -8.91 0.58 -2.89
C TYR A 39 -7.61 0.72 -3.68
N MET A 40 -6.52 1.14 -3.05
CA MET A 40 -5.22 1.20 -3.71
C MET A 40 -4.77 -0.18 -4.21
N ILE A 41 -4.86 -1.23 -3.38
CA ILE A 41 -4.48 -2.61 -3.75
C ILE A 41 -5.33 -3.09 -4.94
N GLN A 42 -6.64 -2.80 -4.91
CA GLN A 42 -7.54 -3.10 -6.02
C GLN A 42 -7.06 -2.42 -7.31
N PHE A 43 -6.89 -1.10 -7.32
CA PHE A 43 -6.45 -0.36 -8.51
C PHE A 43 -5.05 -0.78 -8.97
N LEU A 44 -4.14 -1.10 -8.05
CA LEU A 44 -2.81 -1.60 -8.36
C LEU A 44 -2.88 -2.93 -9.11
N GLY A 45 -3.71 -3.86 -8.62
CA GLY A 45 -3.97 -5.13 -9.30
C GLY A 45 -4.58 -4.95 -10.68
N GLU A 46 -5.56 -4.06 -10.83
CA GLU A 46 -6.15 -3.72 -12.14
C GLU A 46 -5.09 -3.20 -13.13
N ARG A 47 -4.19 -2.32 -12.68
CA ARG A 47 -3.10 -1.79 -13.52
C ARG A 47 -2.09 -2.88 -13.90
N LEU A 48 -1.75 -3.79 -12.98
CA LEU A 48 -0.89 -4.94 -13.26
C LEU A 48 -1.53 -5.89 -14.29
N GLN A 49 -2.81 -6.22 -14.11
CA GLN A 49 -3.55 -7.09 -15.02
C GLN A 49 -3.70 -6.48 -16.42
N SER A 50 -3.89 -5.16 -16.51
CA SER A 50 -3.92 -4.45 -17.80
C SER A 50 -2.55 -4.30 -18.47
N GLY A 51 -1.46 -4.67 -17.80
CA GLY A 51 -0.08 -4.52 -18.29
C GLY A 51 0.47 -3.10 -18.25
N GLN A 52 -0.22 -2.15 -17.59
CA GLN A 52 0.26 -0.77 -17.38
C GLN A 52 1.42 -0.70 -16.39
N LEU A 53 1.46 -1.64 -15.45
CA LEU A 53 2.56 -1.80 -14.49
C LEU A 53 3.18 -3.18 -14.65
N LYS A 54 4.48 -3.27 -14.39
CA LYS A 54 5.26 -4.50 -14.41
C LYS A 54 6.24 -4.50 -13.24
N ASP A 55 6.69 -5.70 -12.85
CA ASP A 55 7.76 -5.87 -11.86
C ASP A 55 7.51 -5.18 -10.52
N ILE A 56 6.25 -5.09 -10.09
CA ILE A 56 5.87 -4.54 -8.78
C ILE A 56 5.97 -5.63 -7.72
N LYS A 57 6.45 -5.27 -6.52
CA LYS A 57 6.36 -6.12 -5.33
C LYS A 57 5.64 -5.40 -4.19
N GLY A 58 4.63 -6.03 -3.64
CA GLY A 58 3.86 -5.54 -2.49
C GLY A 58 4.39 -6.09 -1.17
N ILE A 59 4.54 -5.24 -0.15
CA ILE A 59 4.87 -5.65 1.22
C ILE A 59 3.64 -5.42 2.10
N PRO A 60 2.90 -6.48 2.47
CA PRO A 60 1.70 -6.33 3.27
C PRO A 60 2.03 -5.98 4.72
N THR A 61 1.31 -5.02 5.30
CA THR A 61 1.47 -4.67 6.73
C THR A 61 0.49 -5.41 7.64
N SER A 62 -0.53 -6.08 7.08
CA SER A 62 -1.50 -6.89 7.80
C SER A 62 -1.97 -8.12 7.03
N PHE A 63 -2.59 -9.07 7.73
CA PHE A 63 -3.22 -10.24 7.10
C PHE A 63 -4.28 -9.83 6.06
N GLN A 64 -5.07 -8.78 6.34
CA GLN A 64 -6.08 -8.29 5.41
C GLN A 64 -5.47 -7.78 4.11
N SER A 65 -4.41 -6.95 4.20
CA SER A 65 -3.71 -6.44 3.02
C SER A 65 -3.06 -7.57 2.19
N ASN A 66 -2.51 -8.59 2.86
CA ASN A 66 -1.93 -9.78 2.23
C ASN A 66 -2.97 -10.56 1.43
N VAL A 67 -4.13 -10.86 2.03
CA VAL A 67 -5.22 -11.58 1.37
C VAL A 67 -5.72 -10.79 0.16
N LEU A 68 -5.94 -9.48 0.33
CA LEU A 68 -6.47 -8.64 -0.75
C LEU A 68 -5.47 -8.52 -1.92
N ALA A 69 -4.19 -8.36 -1.63
CA ALA A 69 -3.14 -8.30 -2.64
C ALA A 69 -3.10 -9.60 -3.47
N LYS A 70 -3.19 -10.76 -2.81
CA LYS A 70 -3.29 -12.06 -3.48
C LYS A 70 -4.54 -12.15 -4.36
N GLN A 71 -5.68 -11.69 -3.87
CA GLN A 71 -6.95 -11.71 -4.62
C GLN A 71 -6.86 -10.87 -5.90
N HIS A 72 -6.16 -9.74 -5.86
CA HIS A 72 -5.99 -8.85 -7.01
C HIS A 72 -4.76 -9.15 -7.87
N GLY A 73 -4.01 -10.22 -7.56
CA GLY A 73 -2.84 -10.65 -8.34
C GLY A 73 -1.62 -9.74 -8.19
N VAL A 74 -1.51 -9.01 -7.08
CA VAL A 74 -0.33 -8.20 -6.77
C VAL A 74 0.77 -9.14 -6.24
N PRO A 75 1.95 -9.20 -6.88
CA PRO A 75 3.07 -10.00 -6.38
C PRO A 75 3.50 -9.51 -5.01
N LEU A 76 3.78 -10.43 -4.09
CA LEU A 76 4.12 -10.11 -2.70
C LEU A 76 5.57 -10.43 -2.38
N THR A 77 6.12 -9.67 -1.45
CA THR A 77 7.43 -9.91 -0.82
C THR A 77 7.35 -9.48 0.65
N THR A 78 8.43 -9.69 1.39
CA THR A 78 8.53 -9.31 2.80
C THR A 78 9.61 -8.25 3.00
N LEU A 79 9.57 -7.58 4.16
CA LEU A 79 10.58 -6.56 4.50
C LEU A 79 11.99 -7.16 4.62
N ASP A 80 12.10 -8.45 4.94
CA ASP A 80 13.37 -9.17 5.07
C ASP A 80 13.97 -9.58 3.71
N GLU A 81 13.18 -9.57 2.63
CA GLU A 81 13.58 -9.97 1.27
C GLU A 81 13.94 -8.78 0.38
N VAL A 82 13.81 -7.55 0.90
CA VAL A 82 14.08 -6.33 0.14
C VAL A 82 14.99 -5.38 0.91
N ASP A 83 15.82 -4.66 0.18
CA ASP A 83 16.75 -3.70 0.79
C ASP A 83 16.08 -2.33 1.06
N HIS A 84 14.94 -2.05 0.42
CA HIS A 84 14.21 -0.79 0.56
C HIS A 84 12.74 -0.91 0.15
N MET A 85 11.97 0.10 0.52
CA MET A 85 10.61 0.35 0.05
C MET A 85 10.57 1.71 -0.66
N ASP A 86 9.89 1.78 -1.81
CA ASP A 86 9.79 3.02 -2.60
C ASP A 86 8.64 3.91 -2.12
N ILE A 87 7.50 3.28 -1.83
CA ILE A 87 6.31 3.98 -1.36
C ILE A 87 5.57 3.10 -0.36
N ALA A 88 5.13 3.70 0.75
CA ALA A 88 4.25 3.08 1.72
C ALA A 88 2.95 3.85 1.78
N ILE A 89 1.83 3.14 1.93
CA ILE A 89 0.53 3.77 2.16
C ILE A 89 -0.08 3.11 3.36
N ASP A 90 0.11 3.69 4.54
CA ASP A 90 -0.68 3.38 5.73
C ASP A 90 -1.84 4.39 5.81
N GLY A 91 -2.98 3.96 6.34
CA GLY A 91 -4.27 4.61 6.14
C GLY A 91 -4.25 6.15 6.26
N ALA A 92 -4.35 6.85 5.12
CA ALA A 92 -4.64 8.27 4.90
C ALA A 92 -3.87 9.37 5.68
N ASP A 93 -3.21 9.07 6.80
CA ASP A 93 -2.60 10.05 7.70
C ASP A 93 -1.06 10.09 7.62
N GLU A 94 -0.40 9.04 7.12
CA GLU A 94 1.06 9.01 7.00
C GLU A 94 1.52 8.54 5.62
N VAL A 95 1.68 9.51 4.72
CA VAL A 95 2.56 9.37 3.57
C VAL A 95 3.87 10.04 3.96
N ASP A 96 4.72 9.33 4.73
CA ASP A 96 6.01 9.89 5.13
C ASP A 96 6.92 10.08 3.89
N PRO A 97 7.35 11.31 3.56
CA PRO A 97 8.36 11.55 2.54
C PRO A 97 9.76 11.06 2.94
N GLN A 98 9.98 10.74 4.21
CA GLN A 98 11.26 10.31 4.78
C GLN A 98 11.41 8.78 4.94
N LYS A 99 10.48 7.97 4.41
CA LYS A 99 10.53 6.49 4.46
C LYS A 99 10.53 5.88 5.88
N ASN A 100 10.12 6.61 6.91
CA ASN A 100 9.97 6.07 8.26
C ASN A 100 8.60 5.41 8.40
N LEU A 101 8.61 4.08 8.57
CA LEU A 101 7.46 3.30 8.98
C LEU A 101 7.51 3.12 10.50
N ILE A 102 6.77 3.94 11.25
CA ILE A 102 6.51 3.65 12.66
C ILE A 102 5.14 2.96 12.74
N LYS A 103 5.13 1.63 12.87
CA LYS A 103 3.89 0.89 13.18
C LYS A 103 3.47 1.16 14.62
N GLY A 104 2.61 2.15 14.83
CA GLY A 104 1.88 2.37 16.07
C GLY A 104 0.54 1.62 16.07
N GLY A 105 0.51 0.36 16.49
CA GLY A 105 -0.78 -0.31 16.72
C GLY A 105 -0.73 -1.84 16.73
N GLY A 106 -0.42 -2.42 17.89
CA GLY A 106 -0.59 -3.85 18.15
C GLY A 106 0.72 -4.58 18.43
N ALA A 107 1.16 -4.51 19.68
CA ALA A 107 2.03 -5.48 20.36
C ALA A 107 2.97 -6.31 19.45
N ALA A 108 3.96 -5.66 18.84
CA ALA A 108 5.12 -6.36 18.27
C ALA A 108 6.30 -5.40 18.33
N HIS A 109 7.36 -5.85 19.02
CA HIS A 109 8.60 -5.13 19.26
C HIS A 109 9.06 -4.32 18.04
N THR A 110 9.02 -3.00 18.19
CA THR A 110 9.58 -2.01 17.26
C THR A 110 11.05 -2.32 17.04
N ARG A 111 11.40 -2.91 15.89
CA ARG A 111 12.72 -2.69 15.30
C ARG A 111 12.64 -1.36 14.57
N GLU A 112 13.12 -0.34 15.26
CA GLU A 112 13.62 0.89 14.66
C GLU A 112 14.45 0.53 13.42
N VAL A 113 13.98 0.86 12.22
CA VAL A 113 14.82 0.85 11.02
C VAL A 113 15.25 2.28 10.78
N ARG A 114 16.36 2.66 11.43
CA ARG A 114 17.05 3.92 11.16
C ARG A 114 17.95 3.72 9.95
N LEU A 115 17.56 4.25 8.79
CA LEU A 115 18.50 4.43 7.69
C LEU A 115 19.23 5.76 7.90
N VAL A 116 20.51 5.65 8.28
CA VAL A 116 21.46 6.77 8.32
C VAL A 116 21.74 7.20 6.89
N GLY A 117 21.30 8.41 6.52
CA GLY A 117 21.76 9.10 5.31
C GLY A 117 23.09 9.80 5.58
N HIS A 118 24.03 9.66 4.63
CA HIS A 118 25.26 10.45 4.56
C HIS A 118 24.99 11.94 4.35
#